data_AF-A0A7Y9LB30-F1
#
_entry.id   AF-A0A7Y9LB30-F1
#
_cell.length_a   1.000
_cell.length_b   1.000
_cell.length_c   1.000
_cell.angle_alpha   90.00
_cell.angle_beta   90.00
_cell.angle_gamma   90.00
#
_symmetry.space_group_name_H-M   'P 1'
#
loop_
_entity.id
_entity.type
_entity.pdbx_description
1 polymer ?
#
loop_
_entity_poly.entity_id
_entity_poly.type
_entity_poly.pdbx_seq_one_letter_code
_entity_poly.pdbx_strand_id
1 'polypeptide(L)'
;MSQSSEGGPGRAVARIGWVVLVVLTAGYAINHVAGIATFSDTDDERLMFAVFAGLNALTLIILLLPYRQRQFWAWAATWVSVAVFALCPIWVAPPIGLFYLGTAVVLALAQLATLPDFTRAAKRGGAPDR
;
A
#
# COMPACT_ATOMS: atom_id res chain seq x y z
N MET A 1 -5.92 -37.22 -13.86
CA MET A 1 -6.14 -36.04 -13.01
C MET A 1 -4.90 -35.16 -13.06
N SER A 2 -4.91 -34.17 -13.96
CA SER A 2 -3.80 -33.22 -14.13
C SER A 2 -3.95 -32.11 -13.11
N GLN A 3 -3.13 -32.12 -12.06
CA GLN A 3 -2.89 -30.94 -11.23
C GLN A 3 -2.15 -29.90 -12.08
N SER A 4 -2.91 -29.05 -12.78
CA SER A 4 -2.35 -27.92 -13.53
C SER A 4 -1.94 -26.81 -12.55
N SER A 5 -0.66 -26.85 -12.16
CA SER A 5 0.16 -25.74 -11.64
C SER A 5 -0.57 -24.67 -10.84
N GLU A 6 -0.69 -24.85 -9.53
CA GLU A 6 -1.14 -23.81 -8.59
C GLU A 6 -0.15 -22.61 -8.46
N GLY A 7 0.82 -22.46 -9.35
CA GLY A 7 1.90 -21.48 -9.26
C GLY A 7 2.09 -20.61 -10.50
N GLY A 8 1.04 -20.35 -11.30
CA GLY A 8 1.18 -19.55 -12.53
C GLY A 8 1.83 -18.17 -12.29
N PRO A 9 2.57 -17.60 -13.27
CA PRO A 9 3.34 -16.36 -13.14
C PRO A 9 2.55 -15.19 -12.53
N GLY A 10 1.25 -15.06 -12.86
CA GLY A 10 0.39 -14.01 -12.32
C GLY A 10 0.18 -14.06 -10.80
N ARG A 11 0.17 -15.26 -10.18
CA ARG A 11 0.06 -15.42 -8.72
C ARG A 11 1.36 -15.00 -8.02
N ALA A 12 2.51 -15.29 -8.65
CA ALA A 12 3.81 -14.85 -8.15
C ALA A 12 3.93 -13.31 -8.21
N VAL A 13 3.53 -12.70 -9.32
CA VAL A 13 3.54 -11.23 -9.49
C VAL A 13 2.64 -10.54 -8.46
N ALA A 14 1.40 -11.03 -8.26
CA ALA A 14 0.51 -10.48 -7.24
C ALA A 14 1.08 -10.63 -5.81
N ARG A 15 1.72 -11.76 -5.51
CA ARG A 15 2.41 -11.96 -4.22
C ARG A 15 3.56 -10.97 -4.03
N ILE A 16 4.39 -10.76 -5.05
CA ILE A 16 5.48 -9.79 -5.01
C ILE A 16 4.91 -8.37 -4.79
N GLY A 17 3.88 -7.98 -5.54
CA GLY A 17 3.22 -6.69 -5.35
C GLY A 17 2.72 -6.50 -3.92
N TRP A 18 2.04 -7.50 -3.37
CA TRP A 18 1.59 -7.46 -1.97
C TRP A 18 2.76 -7.36 -0.97
N VAL A 19 3.86 -8.08 -1.17
CA VAL A 19 5.05 -7.98 -0.30
C VAL A 19 5.66 -6.58 -0.37
N VAL A 20 5.80 -6.00 -1.57
CA VAL A 20 6.32 -4.64 -1.77
C VAL A 20 5.46 -3.62 -1.02
N LEU A 21 4.13 -3.71 -1.14
CA LEU A 21 3.20 -2.84 -0.41
C LEU A 21 3.42 -2.95 1.10
N VAL A 22 3.44 -4.17 1.65
CA VAL A 22 3.60 -4.38 3.10
C VAL A 22 4.94 -3.85 3.59
N VAL A 23 6.04 -4.18 2.92
CA VAL A 23 7.38 -3.80 3.35
C VAL A 23 7.57 -2.29 3.31
N LEU A 24 7.16 -1.63 2.22
CA LEU A 24 7.29 -0.18 2.10
C LEU A 24 6.37 0.53 3.10
N THR A 25 5.09 0.15 3.19
CA THR A 25 4.16 0.78 4.15
C THR A 25 4.62 0.59 5.59
N ALA A 26 5.10 -0.60 5.97
CA ALA A 26 5.66 -0.82 7.31
C ALA A 26 6.94 -0.01 7.54
N GLY A 27 7.85 0.02 6.57
CA GLY A 27 9.06 0.82 6.61
C GLY A 27 8.77 2.31 6.80
N TYR A 28 7.78 2.85 6.09
CA TYR A 28 7.35 4.23 6.26
C TYR A 28 6.68 4.49 7.60
N ALA A 29 5.83 3.59 8.10
CA ALA A 29 5.26 3.73 9.44
C ALA A 29 6.37 3.84 10.49
N ILE A 30 7.35 2.93 10.45
CA ILE A 30 8.50 2.91 11.37
C ILE A 30 9.35 4.18 11.20
N ASN A 31 9.69 4.54 9.96
CA ASN A 31 10.49 5.73 9.67
C ASN A 31 9.85 7.00 10.22
N HIS A 32 8.54 7.17 10.05
CA HIS A 32 7.85 8.37 10.53
C HIS A 32 7.68 8.37 12.05
N VAL A 33 7.45 7.20 12.69
CA VAL A 33 7.46 7.09 14.16
C VAL A 33 8.83 7.46 14.72
N ALA A 34 9.91 6.96 14.11
CA ALA A 34 11.27 7.34 14.48
C ALA A 34 11.49 8.86 14.28
N GLY A 35 10.98 9.41 13.17
CA GLY A 35 10.99 10.85 12.87
C GLY A 35 10.45 11.73 13.99
N ILE A 36 9.30 11.36 14.57
CA ILE A 36 8.70 12.07 15.73
C ILE A 36 9.65 12.10 16.94
N ALA A 37 10.39 11.01 17.16
CA ALA A 37 11.25 10.88 18.33
C ALA A 37 12.62 11.53 18.16
N THR A 38 13.08 11.74 16.92
CA THR A 38 14.50 12.03 16.63
C THR A 38 14.76 13.24 15.73
N PHE A 39 13.80 13.68 14.92
CA PHE A 39 14.03 14.68 13.86
C PHE A 39 12.97 15.80 13.79
N SER A 40 12.01 15.83 14.70
CA SER A 40 10.92 16.81 14.67
C SER A 40 11.17 17.94 15.67
N ASP A 41 11.70 19.05 15.16
CA ASP A 41 12.10 20.21 15.97
C ASP A 41 10.94 21.20 16.14
N THR A 42 9.95 21.15 15.26
CA THR A 42 8.75 21.99 15.28
C THR A 42 7.46 21.17 15.46
N ASP A 43 6.40 21.83 15.92
CA ASP A 43 5.07 21.21 16.05
C ASP A 43 4.51 20.78 14.68
N ASP A 44 4.77 21.56 13.63
CA ASP A 44 4.32 21.25 12.27
C ASP A 44 5.03 20.00 11.72
N GLU A 45 6.34 19.85 11.96
CA GLU A 45 7.08 18.63 11.60
C GLU A 45 6.57 17.43 12.39
N ARG A 46 6.35 17.58 13.70
CA ARG A 46 5.76 16.53 14.54
C ARG A 46 4.41 16.08 14.00
N LEU A 47 3.56 17.04 13.65
CA LEU A 47 2.25 16.77 13.08
C LEU A 47 2.36 16.06 11.73
N MET A 48 3.24 16.52 10.84
CA MET A 48 3.51 15.86 9.56
C MET A 48 3.93 14.40 9.78
N PHE A 49 4.94 14.16 10.60
CA PHE A 49 5.39 12.79 10.90
C PHE A 49 4.28 11.93 11.51
N ALA A 50 3.48 12.48 12.43
CA ALA A 50 2.35 11.78 13.04
C ALA A 50 1.28 11.40 12.01
N VAL A 51 0.92 12.31 11.09
CA VAL A 51 -0.05 12.04 10.02
C VAL A 51 0.43 10.91 9.11
N PHE A 52 1.69 10.96 8.67
CA PHE A 52 2.25 9.89 7.83
C PHE A 52 2.37 8.56 8.57
N ALA A 53 2.78 8.57 9.84
CA ALA A 53 2.83 7.37 10.67
C ALA A 53 1.45 6.74 10.81
N GLY A 54 0.42 7.54 11.14
CA GLY A 54 -0.96 7.09 11.27
C GLY A 54 -1.53 6.53 9.96
N LEU A 55 -1.32 7.24 8.84
CA LEU A 55 -1.77 6.79 7.52
C LEU A 55 -1.14 5.44 7.15
N ASN A 56 0.17 5.29 7.34
CA ASN A 56 0.87 4.06 7.00
C ASN A 56 0.49 2.91 7.96
N ALA A 57 0.30 3.17 9.25
CA ALA A 57 -0.19 2.17 10.19
C ALA A 57 -1.60 1.67 9.81
N LEU A 58 -2.52 2.58 9.49
CA LEU A 58 -3.87 2.22 9.03
C LEU A 58 -3.81 1.44 7.71
N THR A 59 -3.01 1.90 6.75
CA THR A 59 -2.81 1.22 5.47
C THR A 59 -2.24 -0.18 5.68
N LEU A 60 -1.30 -0.35 6.61
CA LEU A 60 -0.74 -1.65 6.96
C LEU A 60 -1.81 -2.60 7.54
N ILE A 61 -2.68 -2.11 8.43
CA ILE A 61 -3.82 -2.88 8.95
C ILE A 61 -4.72 -3.33 7.80
N ILE A 62 -5.04 -2.42 6.87
CA ILE A 62 -5.83 -2.74 5.66
C ILE A 62 -5.12 -3.83 4.84
N LEU A 63 -3.81 -3.67 4.57
CA LEU A 63 -3.00 -4.61 3.79
C LEU A 63 -2.89 -6.01 4.42
N LEU A 64 -2.88 -6.09 5.75
CA LEU A 64 -2.71 -7.35 6.48
C LEU A 64 -4.02 -8.09 6.73
N LEU A 65 -5.15 -7.37 6.83
CA LEU A 65 -6.44 -7.97 7.18
C LEU A 65 -7.42 -8.01 5.99
N PRO A 66 -8.20 -6.95 5.66
CA PRO A 66 -9.21 -7.04 4.62
C PRO A 66 -8.61 -7.20 3.21
N TYR A 67 -7.40 -6.70 2.97
CA TYR A 67 -6.70 -6.87 1.70
C TYR A 67 -6.24 -8.31 1.49
N ARG A 68 -5.75 -9.00 2.55
CA ARG A 68 -5.44 -10.45 2.51
C ARG A 68 -6.68 -11.29 2.24
N GLN A 69 -7.84 -10.84 2.71
CA GLN A 69 -9.14 -11.45 2.43
C GLN A 69 -9.67 -11.12 1.02
N ARG A 70 -8.89 -10.37 0.21
CA ARG A 70 -9.23 -9.97 -1.17
C ARG A 70 -10.51 -9.14 -1.26
N GLN A 71 -10.85 -8.38 -0.22
CA GLN A 71 -12.00 -7.47 -0.27
C GLN A 71 -11.69 -6.29 -1.20
N PHE A 72 -12.51 -6.07 -2.23
CA PHE A 72 -12.21 -5.09 -3.28
C PHE A 72 -12.14 -3.64 -2.76
N TRP A 73 -12.96 -3.29 -1.75
CA TRP A 73 -12.88 -1.96 -1.14
C TRP A 73 -11.53 -1.72 -0.46
N ALA A 74 -10.87 -2.76 0.08
CA ALA A 74 -9.54 -2.61 0.69
C ALA A 74 -8.46 -2.33 -0.35
N TRP A 75 -8.59 -2.93 -1.55
CA TRP A 75 -7.76 -2.58 -2.70
C TRP A 75 -7.96 -1.11 -3.10
N ALA A 76 -9.22 -0.67 -3.23
CA ALA A 76 -9.55 0.71 -3.54
C ALA A 76 -9.05 1.69 -2.46
N ALA A 77 -9.25 1.39 -1.18
CA ALA A 77 -8.84 2.24 -0.06
C ALA A 77 -7.32 2.42 0.02
N THR A 78 -6.54 1.42 -0.39
CA THR A 78 -5.07 1.52 -0.37
C THR A 78 -4.54 2.58 -1.35
N TRP A 79 -5.31 2.95 -2.38
CA TRP A 79 -4.95 4.07 -3.27
C TRP A 79 -4.91 5.43 -2.57
N VAL A 80 -5.58 5.59 -1.43
CA VAL A 80 -5.48 6.82 -0.63
C VAL A 80 -4.05 7.05 -0.19
N SER A 81 -3.36 5.99 0.28
CA SER A 81 -1.95 6.08 0.65
C SER A 81 -1.10 6.49 -0.56
N VAL A 82 -1.28 5.81 -1.70
CA VAL A 82 -0.57 6.12 -2.95
C VAL A 82 -0.76 7.59 -3.37
N ALA A 83 -1.98 8.10 -3.29
CA ALA A 83 -2.28 9.49 -3.64
C ALA A 83 -1.57 10.48 -2.71
N VAL A 84 -1.55 10.23 -1.39
CA VAL A 84 -0.83 11.09 -0.44
C VAL A 84 0.67 11.14 -0.78
N PHE A 85 1.30 9.99 -1.07
CA PHE A 85 2.69 9.93 -1.52
C PHE A 85 2.91 10.70 -2.83
N ALA A 86 1.99 10.56 -3.80
CA ALA A 86 2.10 11.22 -5.10
C ALA A 86 1.97 12.75 -5.01
N LEU A 87 1.23 13.25 -4.01
CA LEU A 87 1.00 14.69 -3.81
C LEU A 87 2.08 15.36 -2.95
N CYS A 88 2.95 14.60 -2.28
CA CYS A 88 4.04 15.13 -1.46
C CYS A 88 4.91 16.23 -2.13
N PRO A 89 5.26 16.15 -3.43
CA PRO A 89 6.03 17.21 -4.09
C PRO A 89 5.41 18.62 -4.03
N ILE A 90 4.11 18.72 -3.75
CA ILE A 90 3.40 20.01 -3.66
C ILE A 90 3.75 20.74 -2.34
N TRP A 91 4.00 20.00 -1.26
CA TRP A 91 4.18 20.55 0.09
C TRP A 91 5.56 20.31 0.68
N VAL A 92 6.34 19.39 0.11
CA VAL A 92 7.63 18.94 0.65
C VAL A 92 8.77 19.38 -0.26
N ALA A 93 9.87 19.84 0.33
CA ALA A 93 11.02 20.35 -0.40
C ALA A 93 11.57 19.36 -1.46
N PRO A 94 12.09 19.85 -2.60
CA PRO A 94 12.32 19.05 -3.81
C PRO A 94 13.17 17.77 -3.73
N PRO A 95 14.18 17.57 -2.86
CA PRO A 95 14.81 16.25 -2.81
C PRO A 95 13.89 15.20 -2.17
N ILE A 96 13.14 15.59 -1.12
CA ILE A 96 12.30 14.68 -0.35
C ILE A 96 10.95 14.48 -1.07
N GLY A 97 10.36 15.55 -1.62
CA GLY A 97 9.12 15.46 -2.40
C GLY A 97 9.26 14.49 -3.58
N LEU A 98 10.34 14.58 -4.35
CA LEU A 98 10.60 13.67 -5.48
C LEU A 98 10.83 12.22 -5.04
N PHE A 99 11.48 12.01 -3.89
CA PHE A 99 11.61 10.67 -3.30
C PHE A 99 10.25 10.05 -2.97
N TYR A 100 9.33 10.82 -2.39
CA TYR A 100 7.96 10.37 -2.14
C TYR A 100 7.17 10.10 -3.44
N LEU A 101 7.37 10.91 -4.48
CA LEU A 101 6.76 10.66 -5.79
C LEU A 101 7.24 9.35 -6.41
N GLY A 102 8.56 9.09 -6.39
CA GLY A 102 9.11 7.82 -6.87
C GLY A 102 8.56 6.62 -6.10
N THR A 103 8.38 6.78 -4.80
CA THR A 103 7.72 5.78 -3.94
C THR A 103 6.27 5.56 -4.34
N ALA A 104 5.52 6.63 -4.62
CA ALA A 104 4.14 6.54 -5.09
C ALA A 104 4.03 5.69 -6.36
N VAL A 105 4.97 5.87 -7.30
CA VAL A 105 5.04 5.05 -8.52
C VAL A 105 5.25 3.57 -8.19
N VAL A 106 6.20 3.24 -7.30
CA VAL A 106 6.45 1.86 -6.89
C VAL A 106 5.21 1.24 -6.22
N LEU A 107 4.56 1.98 -5.31
CA LEU A 107 3.34 1.53 -4.64
C LEU A 107 2.16 1.36 -5.62
N ALA A 108 2.01 2.26 -6.58
CA ALA A 108 0.98 2.18 -7.62
C ALA A 108 1.17 0.93 -8.49
N LEU A 109 2.39 0.67 -8.96
CA LEU A 109 2.71 -0.52 -9.73
C LEU A 109 2.48 -1.80 -8.93
N ALA A 110 2.89 -1.81 -7.66
CA ALA A 110 2.63 -2.92 -6.76
C ALA A 110 1.12 -3.15 -6.53
N GLN A 111 0.31 -2.08 -6.43
CA GLN A 111 -1.15 -2.20 -6.36
C GLN A 111 -1.78 -2.75 -7.64
N LEU A 112 -1.33 -2.29 -8.81
CA LEU A 112 -1.85 -2.78 -10.08
C LEU A 112 -1.49 -4.26 -10.29
N ALA A 113 -0.32 -4.69 -9.81
CA ALA A 113 0.10 -6.09 -9.87
C ALA A 113 -0.83 -7.05 -9.11
N THR A 114 -1.55 -6.59 -8.08
CA THR A 114 -2.48 -7.43 -7.30
C THR A 114 -3.92 -7.42 -7.84
N LEU A 115 -4.30 -6.44 -8.69
CA LEU A 115 -5.66 -6.27 -9.21
C LEU A 115 -6.30 -7.55 -9.77
N PRO A 116 -5.57 -8.44 -10.49
CA PRO A 116 -6.16 -9.69 -10.97
C PRO A 116 -6.72 -10.58 -9.86
N ASP A 117 -6.10 -10.61 -8.68
CA ASP A 117 -6.56 -11.43 -7.56
C ASP A 117 -7.87 -10.88 -6.95
N PHE A 118 -8.01 -9.56 -6.88
CA PHE A 118 -9.23 -8.91 -6.38
C PHE A 118 -10.40 -9.02 -7.34
N THR A 119 -10.17 -8.80 -8.63
CA THR A 119 -11.22 -8.92 -9.66
C THR A 119 -11.73 -10.35 -9.79
N ARG A 120 -10.86 -11.35 -9.66
CA ARG A 120 -11.25 -12.77 -9.62
C ARG A 120 -12.07 -13.11 -8.38
N ALA A 121 -11.68 -12.60 -7.21
CA ALA A 121 -12.42 -12.81 -5.97
C ALA A 121 -13.82 -12.19 -6.02
N ALA A 122 -13.95 -10.95 -6.51
CA ALA A 122 -15.23 -10.26 -6.66
C ALA A 122 -16.18 -11.03 -7.60
N LYS A 123 -15.68 -11.57 -8.71
CA LYS A 123 -16.47 -12.40 -9.64
C LYS A 123 -16.99 -13.68 -8.99
N ARG A 124 -16.22 -14.30 -8.09
CA ARG A 124 -16.61 -15.54 -7.39
C ARG A 124 -17.64 -15.28 -6.28
N GLY A 125 -17.54 -14.16 -5.57
CA GLY A 125 -18.49 -13.78 -4.52
C GLY A 125 -19.83 -13.22 -5.03
N GLY A 126 -19.94 -12.94 -6.34
CA GLY A 126 -21.16 -12.45 -6.98
C GLY A 126 -21.96 -13.52 -7.74
N ALA A 127 -21.53 -14.79 -7.73
CA ALA A 127 -22.33 -15.87 -8.29
C ALA A 127 -23.46 -16.21 -7.32
N PRO A 128 -24.75 -16.07 -7.69
CA PRO A 128 -25.83 -16.57 -6.86
C PRO A 128 -25.71 -18.09 -6.81
N ASP A 129 -25.71 -18.66 -5.60
CA ASP A 129 -25.86 -20.10 -5.39
C ASP A 129 -27.14 -20.54 -6.10
N ARG A 130 -26.99 -21.31 -7.18
CA ARG A 130 -28.09 -21.91 -7.93
C ARG A 130 -28.26 -23.36 -7.52
#